data_AF-A0A7X6X4L8-F1
#
_entry.id   AF-A0A7X6X4L8-F1
#
_cell.length_a   1.000
_cell.length_b   1.000
_cell.length_c   1.000
_cell.angle_alpha   90.00
_cell.angle_beta   90.00
_cell.angle_gamma   90.00
#
_symmetry.space_group_name_H-M   'P 1'
#
loop_
_entity.id
_entity.type
_entity.pdbx_description
1 polymer ?
#
loop_
_entity_poly.entity_id
_entity_poly.type
_entity_poly.pdbx_seq_one_letter_code
_entity_poly.pdbx_strand_id
1 'polypeptide(L)' 'GLAPLLVKEVFDLIQEMRSEGTTILLVEQNARMALSIADRAYVLETGKIVHEGIASEMLKDERVSEAYLGA' A
#
# COMPACT_ATOMS: atom_id res chain seq x y z
N GLY A 1 -15.94 7.75 5.47
CA GLY A 1 -15.12 6.68 4.85
C GLY A 1 -16.05 5.76 4.09
N LEU A 2 -15.57 5.17 3.00
CA LEU A 2 -16.28 4.08 2.34
C LEU A 2 -16.62 2.99 3.36
N ALA A 3 -17.75 2.31 3.16
CA ALA A 3 -18.10 1.16 3.99
C ALA A 3 -16.98 0.10 3.92
N PRO A 4 -16.67 -0.63 5.02
CA PRO A 4 -15.60 -1.63 5.02
C PRO A 4 -15.69 -2.66 3.88
N LEU A 5 -16.91 -3.00 3.47
CA LEU A 5 -17.16 -3.89 2.34
C LEU A 5 -16.70 -3.29 1.00
N LEU A 6 -17.03 -2.01 0.75
CA LEU A 6 -16.64 -1.32 -0.48
C LEU A 6 -15.12 -1.19 -0.60
N VAL A 7 -14.42 -1.01 0.53
CA VAL A 7 -12.96 -1.01 0.54
C VAL A 7 -12.45 -2.38 0.07
N LYS A 8 -12.95 -3.47 0.64
CA LYS A 8 -12.55 -4.82 0.22
C LYS A 8 -12.79 -5.07 -1.26
N GLU A 9 -13.96 -4.70 -1.79
CA GLU A 9 -14.29 -4.85 -3.21
C GLU A 9 -13.33 -4.09 -4.13
N VAL A 10 -12.96 -2.86 -3.76
CA VAL A 10 -11.96 -2.07 -4.51
C VAL A 10 -10.60 -2.79 -4.52
N PHE A 11 -10.19 -3.38 -3.40
CA PHE A 11 -8.92 -4.11 -3.31
C PHE A 11 -8.92 -5.41 -4.12
N ASP A 12 -10.03 -6.14 -4.11
CA ASP A 12 -10.18 -7.35 -4.91
C ASP A 12 -10.09 -7.02 -6.42
N LEU A 13 -10.74 -5.92 -6.85
CA LEU A 13 -10.65 -5.45 -8.24
C LEU A 13 -9.23 -5.03 -8.65
N ILE A 14 -8.49 -4.34 -7.78
CA ILE A 14 -7.11 -3.95 -8.06
C ILE A 14 -6.22 -5.19 -8.27
N GLN A 15 -6.43 -6.24 -7.48
CA GLN A 15 -5.67 -7.49 -7.64
C GLN A 15 -6.04 -8.23 -8.92
N GLU A 16 -7.32 -8.25 -9.29
CA GLU A 16 -7.79 -8.82 -10.56
C GLU A 16 -7.12 -8.11 -11.75
N MET A 17 -7.20 -6.77 -11.79
CA MET A 17 -6.55 -5.96 -12.85
C MET A 17 -5.04 -6.21 -12.94
N ARG A 18 -4.35 -6.35 -11.81
CA ARG A 18 -2.92 -6.72 -11.77
C ARG A 18 -2.70 -8.11 -12.36
N SER A 19 -3.56 -9.08 -12.04
CA SER A 19 -3.44 -10.45 -12.56
C SER A 19 -3.63 -10.53 -14.08
N GLU A 20 -4.38 -9.58 -14.65
CA GLU A 20 -4.58 -9.41 -16.10
C GLU A 20 -3.41 -8.68 -16.79
N GLY A 21 -2.39 -8.27 -16.04
CA GLY A 21 -1.19 -7.60 -16.57
C GLY A 21 -1.27 -6.07 -16.57
N THR A 22 -2.29 -5.47 -15.97
CA THR A 22 -2.38 -4.01 -15.83
C THR A 22 -1.34 -3.52 -14.83
N THR A 23 -0.53 -2.52 -15.23
CA THR A 23 0.36 -1.82 -14.29
C THR A 23 -0.44 -0.79 -13.50
N ILE A 24 -0.32 -0.81 -12.17
CA ILE A 24 -1.11 0.02 -11.27
C ILE A 24 -0.17 0.89 -10.42
N LEU A 25 -0.46 2.19 -10.34
CA LEU A 25 0.10 3.09 -9.34
C LEU A 25 -1.00 3.44 -8.34
N LEU A 26 -0.92 2.89 -7.13
CA LEU A 26 -1.87 3.12 -6.06
C LEU A 26 -1.33 4.19 -5.10
N VAL A 27 -2.15 5.20 -4.80
CA VAL A 27 -1.88 6.21 -3.77
C VAL A 27 -2.93 6.06 -2.69
N GLU A 28 -2.50 5.80 -1.45
CA GLU A 28 -3.43 5.50 -0.35
C GLU A 28 -2.87 5.96 1.00
N GLN A 29 -3.75 6.40 1.90
CA GLN A 29 -3.37 6.81 3.26
C GLN A 29 -3.23 5.60 4.19
N ASN A 30 -4.00 4.54 3.98
CA ASN A 30 -3.83 3.27 4.69
C ASN A 30 -2.63 2.49 4.12
N ALA A 31 -1.43 2.84 4.60
CA ALA A 31 -0.18 2.26 4.15
C ALA A 31 -0.12 0.74 4.32
N ARG A 32 -0.65 0.20 5.43
CA ARG A 32 -0.67 -1.25 5.69
C ARG A 32 -1.42 -2.01 4.61
N MET A 33 -2.57 -1.50 4.21
CA MET A 33 -3.40 -2.10 3.18
C MET A 33 -2.73 -1.98 1.80
N ALA A 34 -2.20 -0.81 1.46
CA ALA A 34 -1.48 -0.60 0.21
C ALA A 34 -0.26 -1.54 0.07
N LEU A 35 0.55 -1.65 1.12
CA LEU A 35 1.73 -2.51 1.12
C LEU A 35 1.38 -4.01 1.00
N SER A 36 0.21 -4.44 1.47
CA SER A 36 -0.21 -5.85 1.40
C SER A 36 -0.46 -6.36 -0.02
N ILE A 37 -0.70 -5.47 -0.99
CA ILE A 37 -0.99 -5.83 -2.39
C ILE A 37 0.05 -5.31 -3.38
N ALA A 38 0.94 -4.42 -2.94
CA ALA A 38 1.95 -3.81 -3.80
C ALA A 38 3.17 -4.70 -4.00
N ASP A 39 3.85 -4.55 -5.14
CA ASP A 39 5.16 -5.17 -5.38
C ASP A 39 6.29 -4.34 -4.75
N ARG A 40 6.20 -3.02 -4.89
CA ARG A 40 7.13 -2.01 -4.37
C ARG A 40 6.35 -0.83 -3.81
N ALA A 41 6.95 -0.08 -2.89
CA ALA A 41 6.32 1.10 -2.34
C ALA A 41 7.31 2.24 -2.10
N TYR A 42 6.73 3.44 -2.04
CA TYR A 42 7.42 4.70 -1.75
C TYR A 42 6.60 5.45 -0.70
N VAL A 43 7.25 5.91 0.36
CA VAL A 43 6.64 6.76 1.39
C VAL A 43 7.03 8.20 1.09
N LEU A 44 6.03 9.04 0.85
CA LEU A 44 6.19 10.45 0.55
C LEU A 44 5.82 11.29 1.78
N GLU A 45 6.76 12.09 2.27
CA GLU A 45 6.57 13.01 3.37
C GLU A 45 7.07 14.40 2.98
N THR A 46 6.19 15.41 3.08
CA THR A 46 6.50 16.82 2.76
C THR A 46 7.20 16.99 1.41
N GLY A 47 6.77 16.22 0.41
CA GLY A 47 7.30 16.28 -0.96
C GLY A 47 8.62 15.54 -1.17
N LYS A 48 9.09 14.72 -0.21
CA LYS A 48 10.30 13.91 -0.33
C LYS A 48 10.01 12.43 -0.08
N ILE A 49 10.67 11.56 -0.84
CA ILE A 49 10.64 10.12 -0.59
C ILE A 49 11.53 9.86 0.62
N VAL A 50 10.93 9.36 1.71
CA VAL A 50 11.64 9.07 2.96
C VAL A 50 11.94 7.59 3.13
N HIS A 51 11.14 6.71 2.54
CA HIS A 51 11.36 5.26 2.51
C HIS A 51 10.94 4.70 1.14
N GLU A 52 11.66 3.71 0.64
CA GLU A 52 11.32 2.99 -0.59
C GLU A 52 11.85 1.55 -0.53
N GLY A 53 11.18 0.62 -1.21
CA GLY A 53 11.62 -0.77 -1.24
C GLY A 53 10.56 -1.76 -1.69
N ILE A 54 10.85 -3.04 -1.49
CA ILE A 54 9.91 -4.14 -1.71
C ILE A 54 8.83 -4.05 -0.63
N ALA A 55 7.55 -4.03 -1.04
CA ALA A 55 6.45 -3.77 -0.11
C ALA A 55 6.37 -4.82 1.02
N SER A 56 6.70 -6.08 0.72
CA SER A 56 6.71 -7.17 1.69
C SER A 56 7.85 -7.09 2.72
N GLU A 57 8.96 -6.41 2.39
CA GLU A 57 10.04 -6.11 3.32
C GLU A 57 9.67 -4.90 4.18
N MET A 58 9.11 -3.86 3.56
CA MET A 58 8.63 -2.66 4.27
C MET A 58 7.52 -2.98 5.27
N LEU A 59 6.64 -3.95 4.99
CA LEU A 59 5.64 -4.44 5.95
C LEU A 59 6.24 -5.04 7.23
N LYS A 60 7.49 -5.50 7.17
CA LYS A 60 8.21 -6.12 8.28
C LYS A 60 9.21 -5.15 8.93
N ASP A 61 9.42 -3.97 8.35
CA ASP A 61 10.33 -2.96 8.88
C ASP A 61 9.66 -2.26 10.08
N GLU A 62 10.23 -2.43 11.26
CA GLU A 62 9.74 -1.83 12.51
C GLU A 62 9.61 -0.31 12.39
N ARG A 63 10.52 0.36 11.67
CA ARG A 63 10.48 1.81 11.47
C ARG A 63 9.29 2.25 10.63
N VAL A 64 8.96 1.47 9.61
CA VAL A 64 7.77 1.72 8.77
C VAL A 64 6.51 1.41 9.57
N SER A 65 6.53 0.35 10.38
CA SER A 65 5.40 -0.04 11.23
C SER A 65 5.03 1.05 12.23
N GLU A 66 6.01 1.51 13.01
CA GLU A 66 5.82 2.54 14.04
C GLU A 66 5.34 3.88 13.45
N ALA A 67 5.87 4.26 12.29
CA ALA A 67 5.56 5.55 11.68
C ALA A 67 4.25 5.56 10.85
N TYR A 68 3.88 4.45 10.20
CA TYR A 68 2.85 4.48 9.14
C TYR A 68 1.82 3.34 9.15
N LEU A 69 2.05 2.22 9.85
CA LEU A 69 1.14 1.05 9.77
C LEU A 69 0.15 0.95 10.93
N GLY A 70 0.26 1.84 11.92
CA GLY A 70 -0.54 1.83 13.14
C GLY A 70 -0.02 0.81 14.16
N ALA A 71 -0.22 1.10 15.44
CA ALA A 71 0.05 0.21 16.57
C ALA A 71 -1.04 -0.86 16.73
#